data_AF-A0A955TDT8-F1
#
_entry.id   AF-A0A955TDT8-F1
#
_cell.length_a   1.000
_cell.length_b   1.000
_cell.length_c   1.000
_cell.angle_alpha   90.00
_cell.angle_beta   90.00
_cell.angle_gamma   90.00
#
_symmetry.space_group_name_H-M   'P 1'
#
loop_
_entity.id
_entity.type
_entity.pdbx_description
1 polymer ?
#
loop_
_entity_poly.entity_id
_entity_poly.type
_entity_poly.pdbx_seq_one_letter_code
_entity_poly.pdbx_strand_id
1 'polypeptide(L)'
;RPESQEGLYTGKVFAPLPYGEGKGRYVERLAARFNLDLTRSYAYGDSPGDFHALQLVGHPFVVNPIRGMARIARERGWPITQWA
;
A
#
# COMPACT_ATOMS: atom_id res chain seq x y z
N ARG A 1 -0.28 -13.34 -5.43
CA ARG A 1 -0.12 -14.77 -5.04
C ARG A 1 0.86 -15.41 -6.02
N PRO A 2 1.94 -16.06 -5.55
CA PRO A 2 2.83 -16.81 -6.45
C PRO A 2 2.07 -17.93 -7.16
N GLU A 3 2.40 -18.18 -8.42
CA GLU A 3 1.91 -19.36 -9.14
C GLU A 3 2.67 -20.60 -8.68
N SER A 4 1.94 -21.70 -8.51
CA SER A 4 2.48 -23.00 -8.14
C SER A 4 1.93 -24.09 -9.05
N GLN A 5 2.79 -25.01 -9.49
CA GLN A 5 2.42 -26.21 -10.24
C GLN A 5 3.12 -27.41 -9.57
N GLU A 6 2.35 -28.48 -9.30
CA GLU A 6 2.87 -29.71 -8.67
C GLU A 6 3.65 -29.47 -7.37
N GLY A 7 3.23 -28.47 -6.58
CA GLY A 7 3.87 -28.11 -5.32
C GLY A 7 5.13 -27.23 -5.46
N LEU A 8 5.53 -26.85 -6.67
CA LEU A 8 6.69 -26.00 -6.94
C LEU A 8 6.27 -24.61 -7.42
N TYR A 9 7.00 -23.57 -6.99
CA TYR A 9 6.79 -22.21 -7.48
C TYR A 9 7.38 -22.05 -8.89
N THR A 10 6.58 -21.50 -9.80
CA THR A 10 6.99 -21.32 -11.20
C THR A 10 7.78 -20.03 -11.44
N GLY A 11 7.91 -19.18 -10.41
CA GLY A 11 8.46 -17.83 -10.51
C GLY A 11 7.49 -16.78 -11.06
N LYS A 12 6.30 -17.19 -11.55
CA LYS A 12 5.24 -16.25 -11.95
C LYS A 12 4.39 -15.83 -10.77
N VAL A 13 3.73 -14.69 -10.90
CA VAL A 13 2.83 -14.15 -9.87
C VAL A 13 1.51 -13.74 -10.51
N PHE A 14 0.40 -14.12 -9.87
CA PHE A 14 -0.93 -13.69 -10.30
C PHE A 14 -1.14 -12.20 -10.03
N ALA A 15 -1.62 -11.50 -11.04
CA ALA A 15 -2.04 -10.11 -10.94
C ALA A 15 -3.37 -9.96 -10.12
N PRO A 16 -3.60 -8.82 -9.46
CA PRO A 16 -2.64 -7.71 -9.30
C PRO A 16 -1.53 -8.08 -8.32
N LEU A 17 -0.31 -7.59 -8.59
CA LEU A 17 0.77 -7.64 -7.62
C LEU A 17 0.40 -6.76 -6.43
N PRO A 18 0.68 -7.16 -5.17
CA PRO A 18 0.52 -6.29 -4.02
C PRO A 18 1.65 -5.25 -3.97
N TYR A 19 1.80 -4.47 -5.04
CA TYR A 19 2.77 -3.39 -5.19
C TYR A 19 2.17 -2.25 -6.01
N GLY A 20 2.45 -1.00 -5.63
CA GLY A 20 1.98 0.20 -6.34
C GLY A 20 0.45 0.21 -6.45
N GLU A 21 -0.07 0.45 -7.66
CA GLU A 21 -1.50 0.43 -7.95
C GLU A 21 -2.18 -0.86 -7.49
N GLY A 22 -1.50 -2.00 -7.56
CA GLY A 22 -2.09 -3.26 -7.15
C GLY A 22 -2.34 -3.33 -5.64
N LYS A 23 -1.51 -2.69 -4.79
CA LYS A 23 -1.85 -2.50 -3.37
C LYS A 23 -3.13 -1.67 -3.22
N GLY A 24 -3.24 -0.57 -3.97
CA GLY A 24 -4.45 0.27 -3.99
C GLY A 24 -5.71 -0.55 -4.32
N ARG A 25 -5.67 -1.34 -5.40
CA ARG A 25 -6.79 -2.22 -5.80
C ARG A 25 -7.15 -3.24 -4.73
N TYR A 26 -6.17 -3.76 -3.98
CA TYR A 26 -6.46 -4.66 -2.86
C TYR A 26 -7.18 -3.94 -1.71
N VAL A 27 -6.77 -2.70 -1.38
CA VAL A 27 -7.42 -1.88 -0.35
C VAL A 27 -8.87 -1.58 -0.74
N GLU A 28 -9.12 -1.16 -1.99
CA GLU A 28 -10.48 -0.89 -2.49
C GLU A 28 -11.37 -2.14 -2.44
N ARG A 29 -10.85 -3.29 -2.88
CA ARG A 29 -11.58 -4.57 -2.81
C ARG A 29 -11.89 -4.98 -1.38
N LEU A 30 -10.95 -4.76 -0.46
CA LEU A 30 -11.14 -5.05 0.95
C LEU A 30 -12.23 -4.14 1.54
N ALA A 31 -12.18 -2.85 1.24
CA ALA A 31 -13.17 -1.88 1.69
C ALA A 31 -14.56 -2.22 1.17
N ALA A 32 -14.70 -2.55 -0.11
CA ALA A 32 -15.98 -2.98 -0.68
C ALA A 32 -16.51 -4.28 -0.03
N ARG A 33 -15.63 -5.27 0.18
CA ARG A 33 -16.02 -6.56 0.75
C ARG A 33 -16.52 -6.45 2.19
N PHE A 34 -15.89 -5.58 2.97
CA PHE A 34 -16.16 -5.44 4.41
C PHE A 34 -16.93 -4.17 4.76
N ASN A 35 -17.40 -3.43 3.76
CA ASN A 35 -18.08 -2.14 3.92
C ASN A 35 -17.30 -1.16 4.81
N LEU A 36 -16.00 -1.01 4.56
CA LEU A 36 -15.10 -0.15 5.32
C LEU A 36 -15.15 1.29 4.79
N ASP A 37 -15.23 2.23 5.70
CA ASP A 37 -15.04 3.64 5.39
C ASP A 37 -13.54 3.98 5.38
N LEU A 38 -12.98 4.12 4.17
CA LEU A 38 -11.57 4.45 3.99
C LEU A 38 -11.22 5.86 4.50
N THR A 39 -12.18 6.79 4.57
CA THR A 39 -11.94 8.14 5.09
C THR A 39 -11.66 8.14 6.60
N ARG A 40 -12.06 7.08 7.30
CA ARG A 40 -11.78 6.85 8.72
C ARG A 40 -10.65 5.84 8.95
N SER A 41 -10.04 5.35 7.88
CA SER A 41 -9.01 4.32 7.93
C SER A 41 -7.62 4.93 7.99
N TYR A 42 -6.68 4.14 8.51
CA TYR A 42 -5.27 4.49 8.63
C TYR A 42 -4.45 3.58 7.73
N ALA A 43 -3.40 4.12 7.11
CA ALA A 43 -2.42 3.34 6.38
C ALA A 43 -1.01 3.87 6.67
N TYR A 44 -0.06 2.94 6.79
CA TYR A 44 1.32 3.21 7.09
C TYR A 44 2.19 2.60 5.99
N GLY A 45 3.11 3.37 5.44
CA GLY A 45 4.00 2.91 4.38
C GLY A 45 5.30 3.71 4.30
N ASP A 46 6.35 3.10 3.81
CA ASP A 46 7.70 3.67 3.76
C ASP A 46 8.19 3.89 2.32
N SER A 47 7.62 3.13 1.37
CA SER A 47 8.14 3.02 0.01
C SER A 47 7.17 3.58 -1.05
N PRO A 48 7.67 3.89 -2.26
CA PRO A 48 6.80 4.26 -3.39
C PRO A 48 5.76 3.18 -3.75
N GLY A 49 6.00 1.91 -3.40
CA GLY A 49 5.04 0.83 -3.61
C GLY A 49 3.77 0.99 -2.77
N ASP A 50 3.81 1.76 -1.69
CA ASP A 50 2.68 2.02 -0.78
C ASP A 50 1.87 3.25 -1.19
N PHE A 51 2.40 4.06 -2.10
CA PHE A 51 1.84 5.35 -2.49
C PHE A 51 0.33 5.28 -2.79
N HIS A 52 -0.08 4.35 -3.65
CA HIS A 52 -1.48 4.22 -4.05
C HIS A 52 -2.38 3.79 -2.89
N ALA A 53 -1.90 2.97 -1.96
CA ALA A 53 -2.67 2.62 -0.77
C ALA A 53 -2.80 3.80 0.20
N LEU A 54 -1.72 4.56 0.39
CA LEU A 54 -1.72 5.77 1.22
C LEU A 54 -2.68 6.85 0.67
N GLN A 55 -2.80 6.98 -0.64
CA GLN A 55 -3.73 7.95 -1.25
C GLN A 55 -5.20 7.66 -1.00
N LEU A 56 -5.57 6.42 -0.65
CA LEU A 56 -6.96 6.00 -0.55
C LEU A 56 -7.57 6.25 0.83
N VAL A 57 -6.75 6.42 1.87
CA VAL A 57 -7.23 6.52 3.25
C VAL A 57 -7.27 7.96 3.74
N GLY A 58 -8.12 8.24 4.74
CA GLY A 58 -8.19 9.57 5.37
C GLY A 58 -7.02 9.89 6.29
N HIS A 59 -6.32 8.87 6.81
CA HIS A 59 -5.20 9.05 7.72
C HIS A 59 -3.93 8.31 7.25
N PRO A 60 -3.26 8.80 6.19
CA PRO A 60 -2.01 8.20 5.71
C PRO A 60 -0.81 8.64 6.56
N PHE A 61 0.12 7.72 6.79
CA PHE A 61 1.38 7.98 7.48
C PHE A 61 2.56 7.43 6.67
N VAL A 62 3.56 8.28 6.48
CA VAL A 62 4.83 7.86 5.88
C VAL A 62 5.83 7.54 6.98
N VAL A 63 6.13 6.26 7.17
CA VAL A 63 6.98 5.75 8.26
C VAL A 63 8.36 5.45 7.71
N ASN A 64 9.42 5.91 8.37
CA ASN A 64 10.82 5.60 8.01
C ASN A 64 11.09 5.73 6.48
N PRO A 65 10.78 6.89 5.86
CA PRO A 65 10.65 7.02 4.41
C PRO A 65 11.89 6.62 3.63
N ILE A 66 11.68 5.84 2.58
CA ILE A 66 12.72 5.49 1.60
C ILE A 66 12.38 6.01 0.20
N ARG A 67 13.39 6.04 -0.68
CA ARG A 67 13.24 6.29 -2.13
C ARG A 67 12.35 7.48 -2.50
N GLY A 68 12.51 8.61 -1.79
CA GLY A 68 11.81 9.85 -2.08
C GLY A 68 10.44 10.01 -1.42
N MET A 69 9.97 9.05 -0.61
CA MET A 69 8.69 9.16 0.09
C MET A 69 8.64 10.34 1.07
N ALA A 70 9.78 10.77 1.63
CA ALA A 70 9.85 11.97 2.46
C ALA A 70 9.49 13.26 1.68
N ARG A 71 9.80 13.32 0.38
CA ARG A 71 9.40 14.44 -0.48
C ARG A 71 7.91 14.39 -0.77
N ILE A 72 7.41 13.23 -1.18
CA ILE A 72 5.98 13.00 -1.48
C ILE A 72 5.11 13.32 -0.27
N ALA A 73 5.51 12.87 0.93
CA ALA A 73 4.78 13.13 2.17
C ALA A 73 4.65 14.64 2.43
N ARG A 74 5.74 15.40 2.28
CA ARG A 74 5.73 16.86 2.45
C ARG A 74 4.84 17.56 1.43
N GLU A 75 4.93 17.18 0.16
CA GLU A 75 4.08 17.72 -0.92
C GLU A 75 2.59 17.47 -0.69
N ARG A 76 2.24 16.34 -0.05
CA ARG A 76 0.85 15.94 0.23
C ARG A 76 0.35 16.32 1.63
N GLY A 77 1.21 16.92 2.47
CA GLY A 77 0.87 17.21 3.86
C GLY A 77 0.67 15.95 4.72
N TRP A 78 1.24 14.81 4.32
CA TRP A 78 1.14 13.57 5.09
C TRP A 78 2.14 13.56 6.26
N PRO A 79 1.71 13.12 7.46
CA PRO A 79 2.62 12.92 8.59
C PRO A 79 3.78 11.99 8.24
N ILE A 80 4.98 12.38 8.68
CA ILE A 80 6.18 11.53 8.63
C ILE A 80 6.53 11.11 10.06
N THR A 81 6.76 9.82 10.28
CA THR A 81 7.20 9.29 11.58
C THR A 81 8.51 8.53 11.46
N GLN A 82 9.31 8.57 12.53
CA GLN A 82 10.50 7.73 12.70
C GLN A 82 10.22 6.74 13.82
N TRP A 83 10.25 5.45 13.52
CA TRP A 83 10.05 4.37 14.49
C TRP A 83 11.38 3.65 14.71
N ALA A 84 11.71 3.41 15.99
CA ALA A 84 12.93 2.76 16.44
C ALA A 84 12.82 1.24 16.41
#